data_AF-A0A7C1VQ17-F1
#
_entry.id   AF-A0A7C1VQ17-F1
#
_cell.length_a   1.000
_cell.length_b   1.000
_cell.length_c   1.000
_cell.angle_alpha   90.00
_cell.angle_beta   90.00
_cell.angle_gamma   90.00
#
_symmetry.space_group_name_H-M   'P 1'
#
loop_
_entity.id
_entity.type
_entity.pdbx_description
1 polymer ?
#
loop_
_entity_poly.entity_id
_entity_poly.type
_entity_poly.pdbx_seq_one_letter_code
_entity_poly.pdbx_strand_id
1 'polypeptide(L)'
;MISITIDKALLIQLVNFLLLIFILNMLLFKPIREAIKKRERKIQSDQDEIAKLQTEAEDRLKQFQLAIEEAKKEGLAKKEALRKAATEEERSLLAKVHSEVEEELTKVKTEITKEMQETREKLKEEIKVFASDIAEKILGRPLSHG
;
A
#
# COMPACT_ATOMS: atom_id res chain seq x y z
N MET A 1 -16.31 39.07 100.19
CA MET A 1 -17.05 38.59 99.01
C MET A 1 -16.63 39.45 97.83
N ILE A 2 -15.86 38.89 96.89
CA ILE A 2 -15.57 39.57 95.64
C ILE A 2 -16.76 39.25 94.75
N SER A 3 -17.69 40.19 94.66
CA SER A 3 -18.82 40.12 93.74
C SER A 3 -18.24 40.09 92.33
N ILE A 4 -18.44 38.99 91.61
CA ILE A 4 -18.15 38.90 90.19
C ILE A 4 -19.24 39.70 89.48
N THR A 5 -19.15 41.03 89.54
CA THR A 5 -19.79 41.87 88.53
C THR A 5 -19.03 41.58 87.25
N ILE A 6 -19.73 41.07 86.24
CA ILE A 6 -19.20 40.99 84.89
C ILE A 6 -18.91 42.43 84.48
N ASP A 7 -17.66 42.83 84.65
CA ASP A 7 -17.22 44.17 84.33
C ASP A 7 -17.31 44.35 82.82
N LYS A 8 -17.70 45.53 82.37
CA LYS A 8 -17.73 45.90 80.95
C LYS A 8 -16.40 45.57 80.24
N ALA A 9 -15.30 45.54 80.98
CA ALA A 9 -13.99 45.10 80.52
C ALA A 9 -13.98 43.65 79.98
N LEU A 10 -14.65 42.69 80.64
CA LEU A 10 -14.76 41.31 80.14
C LEU A 10 -15.55 41.24 78.83
N LEU A 11 -16.61 42.04 78.72
CA LEU A 11 -17.42 42.08 77.50
C LEU A 11 -16.63 42.71 76.34
N ILE A 12 -15.87 43.78 76.60
CA ILE A 12 -14.97 44.39 75.62
C ILE A 12 -13.84 43.43 75.22
N GLN A 13 -13.24 42.71 76.16
CA GLN A 13 -12.20 41.70 75.89
C GLN A 13 -12.75 40.55 75.02
N LEU A 14 -13.97 40.08 75.30
CA LEU A 14 -14.63 39.04 74.51
C LEU A 14 -14.89 39.52 73.08
N VAL A 15 -15.39 40.75 72.90
CA VAL A 15 -15.60 41.34 71.58
C VAL A 15 -14.26 41.49 70.84
N ASN A 16 -13.19 41.95 71.50
CA ASN A 16 -11.86 42.05 70.91
C ASN A 16 -11.32 40.68 70.46
N PHE A 17 -11.47 39.65 71.30
CA PHE A 17 -11.06 38.29 70.98
C PHE A 17 -11.84 37.70 69.80
N LEU A 18 -13.16 37.90 69.76
CA LEU A 18 -14.00 37.48 68.63
C LEU A 18 -13.64 38.22 67.35
N LEU A 19 -13.35 39.52 67.43
CA LEU A 19 -12.92 40.33 66.30
C LEU A 19 -11.55 39.87 65.79
N LEU A 20 -10.61 39.54 66.68
CA LEU A 20 -9.32 38.95 66.32
C LEU A 20 -9.50 37.61 65.61
N ILE A 21 -10.33 36.71 66.13
CA ILE A 21 -10.64 35.42 65.49
C ILE A 21 -11.23 35.63 64.10
N PHE A 22 -12.16 36.59 63.95
CA PHE A 22 -12.77 36.89 62.67
C PHE A 22 -11.73 37.36 61.64
N ILE A 23 -10.84 38.26 62.03
CA ILE A 23 -9.73 38.74 61.19
C ILE A 23 -8.79 37.57 60.85
N LEU A 24 -8.40 36.76 61.82
CA LEU A 24 -7.49 35.62 61.62
C LEU A 24 -8.10 34.58 60.68
N ASN A 25 -9.39 34.28 60.83
CA ASN A 25 -10.14 33.38 59.94
C ASN A 25 -10.11 33.87 58.49
N MET A 26 -10.29 35.17 58.28
CA MET A 26 -10.29 35.77 56.95
C MET A 26 -8.88 35.88 56.35
N LEU A 27 -7.87 36.26 57.14
CA LEU A 27 -6.51 36.51 56.66
C LEU A 27 -5.60 35.28 56.59
N LEU A 28 -5.80 34.27 57.44
CA LEU A 28 -4.90 33.10 57.53
C LEU A 28 -5.60 31.79 57.20
N PHE A 29 -6.68 31.45 57.91
CA PHE A 29 -7.27 30.12 57.79
C PHE A 29 -7.88 29.86 56.40
N LYS A 30 -8.61 30.84 55.84
CA LYS A 30 -9.14 30.75 54.48
C LYS A 30 -8.05 30.58 53.41
N PRO A 31 -7.03 31.46 53.29
CA PRO A 31 -6.02 31.32 52.25
C PRO A 31 -5.14 30.07 52.42
N ILE A 32 -4.83 29.65 53.65
CA ILE A 32 -4.06 28.42 53.89
C ILE A 32 -4.86 27.20 53.40
N ARG A 33 -6.16 27.12 53.70
CA ARG A 33 -6.99 26.01 53.25
C ARG A 33 -7.13 25.97 51.72
N GLU A 34 -7.27 27.13 51.08
CA GLU A 34 -7.31 27.21 49.61
C GLU A 34 -5.96 26.82 48.98
N ALA A 35 -4.84 27.20 49.59
CA ALA A 35 -3.51 26.80 49.12
C ALA A 35 -3.31 25.28 49.19
N ILE A 36 -3.72 24.64 50.30
CA ILE A 36 -3.66 23.18 50.45
C ILE A 36 -4.52 22.50 49.39
N LYS A 37 -5.80 22.91 49.24
CA LYS A 37 -6.69 22.35 48.20
C LYS A 37 -6.17 22.58 46.79
N LYS A 38 -5.55 23.73 46.51
CA LYS A 38 -4.96 24.02 45.20
C LYS A 38 -3.79 23.09 44.92
N ARG A 39 -2.95 22.81 45.93
CA ARG A 39 -1.84 21.87 45.81
C ARG A 39 -2.33 20.44 45.60
N GLU A 40 -3.31 19.99 46.38
CA GLU A 40 -3.93 18.66 46.20
C GLU A 40 -4.53 18.50 44.80
N ARG A 41 -5.33 19.47 44.36
CA ARG A 41 -5.92 19.45 43.01
C ARG A 41 -4.87 19.43 41.90
N LYS A 42 -3.79 20.19 42.05
CA LYS A 42 -2.70 20.19 41.08
C LYS A 42 -2.03 18.81 41.00
N ILE A 43 -1.68 18.23 42.14
CA ILE A 43 -1.05 16.91 42.18
C ILE A 43 -1.97 15.84 41.58
N GLN A 44 -3.26 15.86 41.92
CA GLN A 44 -4.22 14.92 41.35
C GLN A 44 -4.36 15.10 39.84
N SER A 45 -4.47 16.35 39.37
CA SER A 45 -4.54 16.65 37.93
C SER A 45 -3.29 16.21 37.18
N ASP A 46 -2.10 16.44 37.74
CA ASP A 46 -0.83 16.01 37.15
C ASP A 46 -0.77 14.48 37.07
N GLN A 47 -1.24 13.76 38.10
CA GLN A 47 -1.32 12.30 38.10
C GLN A 47 -2.31 11.75 37.07
N ASP A 48 -3.50 12.35 36.98
CA ASP A 48 -4.52 11.96 35.99
C ASP A 48 -4.03 12.20 34.56
N GLU A 49 -3.32 13.32 34.33
CA GLU A 49 -2.71 13.65 33.04
C GLU A 49 -1.60 12.65 32.67
N ILE A 50 -0.73 12.28 33.62
CA ILE A 50 0.30 11.25 33.40
C ILE A 50 -0.35 9.92 33.03
N ALA A 51 -1.38 9.47 33.76
CA ALA A 51 -2.06 8.22 33.48
C ALA A 51 -2.71 8.24 32.08
N LYS A 52 -3.36 9.35 31.73
CA LYS A 52 -3.96 9.54 30.41
C LYS A 52 -2.91 9.50 29.29
N LEU A 53 -1.79 10.20 29.45
CA LEU A 53 -0.71 10.22 28.46
C LEU A 53 -0.07 8.84 28.30
N GLN A 54 0.06 8.06 29.38
CA GLN A 54 0.54 6.68 29.31
C GLN A 54 -0.41 5.80 28.51
N THR A 55 -1.72 5.85 28.79
CA THR A 55 -2.73 5.10 28.03
C THR A 55 -2.75 5.51 26.56
N GLU A 56 -2.73 6.80 26.26
CA GLU A 56 -2.68 7.30 24.88
C GLU A 56 -1.40 6.83 24.16
N ALA A 57 -0.25 6.85 24.82
CA ALA A 57 1.00 6.36 24.24
C ALA A 57 0.95 4.86 23.93
N GLU A 58 0.41 4.04 24.84
CA GLU A 58 0.22 2.61 24.63
C GLU A 58 -0.72 2.31 23.47
N ASP A 59 -1.85 3.03 23.38
CA ASP A 59 -2.82 2.87 22.30
C ASP A 59 -2.23 3.31 20.95
N ARG A 60 -1.48 4.41 20.92
CA ARG A 60 -0.76 4.85 19.72
C ARG A 60 0.28 3.82 19.27
N LEU A 61 1.03 3.23 20.20
CA LEU A 61 1.99 2.16 19.90
C LEU A 61 1.29 0.93 19.32
N LYS A 62 0.16 0.50 19.89
CA LYS A 62 -0.64 -0.62 19.35
C LYS A 62 -1.16 -0.31 17.95
N GLN A 63 -1.74 0.87 17.73
CA GLN A 63 -2.22 1.29 16.41
C GLN A 63 -1.09 1.34 15.38
N PHE A 64 0.07 1.84 15.77
CA PHE A 64 1.24 1.90 14.89
C PHE A 64 1.74 0.50 14.50
N GLN A 65 1.82 -0.43 15.46
CA GLN A 65 2.19 -1.82 15.21
C GLN A 65 1.20 -2.50 14.27
N LEU A 66 -0.10 -2.32 14.49
CA LEU A 66 -1.15 -2.85 13.60
C LEU A 66 -1.03 -2.28 12.18
N ALA A 67 -0.82 -0.98 12.04
CA ALA A 67 -0.66 -0.33 10.74
C ALA A 67 0.58 -0.86 9.99
N ILE A 68 1.68 -1.11 10.68
CA ILE A 68 2.88 -1.72 10.07
C ILE A 68 2.58 -3.14 9.58
N GLU A 69 1.93 -3.96 10.39
CA GLU A 69 1.60 -5.34 10.02
C GLU A 69 0.63 -5.38 8.83
N GLU A 70 -0.37 -4.49 8.81
CA GLU A 70 -1.29 -4.34 7.69
C GLU A 70 -0.57 -3.88 6.42
N ALA A 71 0.26 -2.85 6.50
CA ALA A 71 1.06 -2.37 5.36
C ALA A 71 2.01 -3.45 4.81
N LYS A 72 2.62 -4.27 5.67
CA LYS A 72 3.43 -5.42 5.24
C LYS A 72 2.57 -6.46 4.50
N LYS A 73 1.40 -6.79 5.04
CA LYS A 73 0.49 -7.76 4.44
C LYS A 73 -0.01 -7.30 3.07
N GLU A 74 -0.40 -6.03 2.96
CA GLU A 74 -0.79 -5.42 1.67
C GLU A 74 0.38 -5.39 0.69
N GLY A 75 1.58 -5.02 1.14
CA GLY A 75 2.78 -5.01 0.32
C GLY A 75 3.13 -6.39 -0.23
N LEU A 76 3.05 -7.43 0.60
CA LEU A 76 3.25 -8.82 0.19
C LEU A 76 2.16 -9.28 -0.79
N ALA A 77 0.89 -8.97 -0.51
CA ALA A 77 -0.22 -9.31 -1.40
C ALA A 77 -0.06 -8.64 -2.78
N LYS A 78 0.32 -7.37 -2.83
CA LYS A 78 0.58 -6.64 -4.07
C LYS A 78 1.77 -7.20 -4.84
N LYS A 79 2.85 -7.55 -4.15
CA LYS A 79 4.02 -8.20 -4.76
C LYS A 79 3.65 -9.54 -5.39
N GLU A 80 2.90 -10.36 -4.67
CA GLU A 80 2.45 -11.67 -5.18
C GLU A 80 1.47 -11.51 -6.36
N ALA A 81 0.58 -10.52 -6.32
CA ALA A 81 -0.31 -10.21 -7.44
C ALA A 81 0.48 -9.78 -8.69
N LEU A 82 1.49 -8.91 -8.54
CA LEU A 82 2.36 -8.50 -9.64
C LEU A 82 3.17 -9.66 -10.20
N ARG A 83 3.69 -10.55 -9.35
CA ARG A 83 4.39 -11.76 -9.80
C ARG A 83 3.48 -12.66 -10.61
N LYS A 84 2.26 -12.93 -10.12
CA LYS A 84 1.29 -13.75 -10.85
C LYS A 84 0.91 -13.12 -12.19
N ALA A 85 0.68 -11.81 -12.23
CA ALA A 85 0.39 -11.11 -13.47
C ALA A 85 1.54 -11.21 -14.48
N ALA A 86 2.79 -11.00 -14.01
CA ALA A 86 3.98 -11.13 -14.85
C ALA A 86 4.15 -12.55 -15.40
N THR A 87 3.94 -13.59 -14.58
CA THR A 87 4.03 -14.99 -15.04
C THR A 87 2.92 -15.34 -16.03
N GLU A 88 1.72 -14.80 -15.86
CA GLU A 88 0.61 -15.02 -16.80
C GLU A 88 0.86 -14.30 -18.13
N GLU A 89 1.38 -13.07 -18.08
CA GLU A 89 1.76 -12.31 -19.27
C GLU A 89 2.90 -12.98 -20.03
N GLU A 90 3.93 -13.47 -19.32
CA GLU A 90 5.03 -14.25 -19.91
C GLU A 90 4.50 -15.50 -20.62
N ARG A 91 3.60 -16.26 -19.99
CA ARG A 91 2.96 -17.43 -20.59
C ARG A 91 2.14 -17.07 -21.83
N SER A 92 1.36 -15.99 -21.76
CA SER A 92 0.55 -15.52 -22.88
C SER A 92 1.43 -15.09 -24.06
N LEU A 93 2.53 -14.37 -23.78
CA LEU A 93 3.48 -13.93 -24.79
C LEU A 93 4.16 -15.12 -25.45
N LEU A 94 4.66 -16.08 -24.67
CA LEU A 94 5.27 -17.31 -25.21
C LEU A 94 4.28 -18.10 -26.06
N ALA A 95 3.02 -18.25 -25.61
CA ALA A 95 1.99 -18.93 -26.37
C ALA A 95 1.70 -18.24 -27.72
N LYS A 96 1.64 -16.90 -27.74
CA LYS A 96 1.48 -16.13 -28.98
C LYS A 96 2.66 -16.34 -29.92
N VAL A 97 3.89 -16.20 -29.43
CA VAL A 97 5.10 -16.41 -30.24
C VAL A 97 5.13 -17.83 -30.81
N HIS A 98 4.78 -18.85 -30.01
CA HIS A 98 4.69 -20.22 -30.51
C HIS A 98 3.65 -20.37 -31.62
N SER A 99 2.47 -19.78 -31.46
CA SER A 99 1.42 -19.80 -32.49
C SER A 99 1.85 -19.09 -33.77
N GLU A 100 2.50 -17.93 -33.66
CA GLU A 100 3.02 -17.17 -34.80
C GLU A 100 4.08 -17.97 -35.56
N VAL A 101 5.01 -18.62 -34.84
CA VAL A 101 6.04 -19.48 -35.44
C VAL A 101 5.43 -20.70 -36.13
N GLU A 102 4.40 -21.33 -35.55
CA GLU A 102 3.70 -22.45 -36.18
C GLU A 102 2.97 -22.03 -37.45
N GLU A 103 2.31 -20.87 -37.44
CA GLU A 103 1.67 -20.31 -38.64
C GLU A 103 2.69 -19.98 -39.73
N GLU A 104 3.82 -19.36 -39.36
CA GLU A 104 4.89 -19.01 -40.31
C GLU A 104 5.54 -20.25 -40.91
N LEU A 105 5.84 -21.28 -40.10
CA LEU A 105 6.34 -22.57 -40.59
C LEU A 105 5.36 -23.23 -41.55
N THR A 106 4.06 -23.14 -41.26
CA THR A 106 3.03 -23.68 -42.13
C THR A 106 2.97 -22.92 -43.46
N LYS A 107 3.02 -21.58 -43.43
CA LYS A 107 3.09 -20.74 -44.64
C LYS A 107 4.30 -21.06 -45.49
N VAL A 108 5.50 -21.10 -44.89
CA VAL A 108 6.75 -21.43 -45.60
C VAL A 108 6.68 -22.82 -46.23
N LYS A 109 6.15 -23.84 -45.53
CA LYS A 109 5.95 -25.17 -46.11
C LYS A 109 5.00 -25.15 -47.31
N THR A 110 3.91 -24.41 -47.22
CA THR A 110 2.96 -24.29 -48.35
C THR A 110 3.57 -23.58 -49.55
N GLU A 111 4.35 -22.52 -49.32
CA GLU A 111 5.07 -21.80 -50.38
C GLU A 111 6.11 -22.68 -51.06
N ILE A 112 6.95 -23.39 -50.30
CA ILE A 112 7.93 -24.35 -50.85
C ILE A 112 7.23 -25.41 -51.70
N THR A 113 6.12 -25.95 -51.23
CA THR A 113 5.39 -27.00 -51.96
C THR A 113 4.85 -26.45 -53.30
N LYS A 114 4.33 -25.22 -53.28
CA LYS A 114 3.85 -24.53 -54.49
C LYS A 114 4.99 -24.24 -55.46
N GLU A 115 6.11 -23.71 -54.98
CA GLU A 115 7.28 -23.37 -55.79
C GLU A 115 7.92 -24.61 -56.42
N MET A 116 7.99 -25.73 -55.69
CA MET A 116 8.40 -27.03 -56.24
C MET A 116 7.48 -27.51 -57.36
N GLN A 117 6.17 -27.27 -57.23
CA GLN A 117 5.18 -27.70 -58.21
C GLN A 117 5.26 -26.85 -59.49
N GLU A 118 5.36 -25.52 -59.36
CA GLU A 118 5.59 -24.59 -60.47
C GLU A 118 6.91 -24.88 -61.20
N THR A 119 7.98 -25.15 -60.45
CA THR A 119 9.30 -25.50 -61.03
C THR A 119 9.23 -26.82 -61.80
N ARG A 120 8.51 -27.83 -61.29
CA ARG A 120 8.29 -29.09 -62.01
C ARG A 120 7.50 -28.91 -63.30
N GLU A 121 6.51 -28.02 -63.32
CA GLU A 121 5.73 -27.72 -64.53
C GLU A 121 6.59 -27.02 -65.59
N LYS A 122 7.36 -26.00 -65.20
CA LYS A 122 8.34 -25.35 -66.10
C LYS A 122 9.35 -26.34 -66.67
N LEU A 123 9.90 -27.22 -65.83
CA LEU A 123 10.87 -28.22 -66.29
C LEU A 123 10.24 -29.20 -67.30
N LYS A 124 8.96 -29.56 -67.14
CA LYS A 124 8.24 -30.39 -68.13
C LYS A 124 8.04 -29.66 -69.45
N GLU A 125 7.76 -28.36 -69.43
CA GLU A 125 7.69 -27.54 -70.66
C GLU A 125 9.05 -27.45 -71.34
N GLU A 126 10.12 -27.16 -70.59
CA GLU A 126 11.48 -27.11 -71.13
C GLU A 126 11.91 -28.46 -71.73
N ILE A 127 11.59 -29.58 -71.09
CA ILE A 127 11.87 -30.92 -71.62
C ILE A 127 11.13 -31.16 -72.94
N LYS A 128 9.89 -30.69 -73.11
CA LYS A 128 9.16 -30.80 -74.39
C LYS A 128 9.84 -29.99 -75.50
N VAL A 129 10.29 -28.78 -75.19
CA VAL A 129 11.03 -27.93 -76.13
C VAL A 129 12.35 -28.59 -76.51
N PHE A 130 13.13 -29.05 -75.53
CA PHE A 130 14.38 -29.78 -75.78
C PHE A 130 14.17 -31.07 -76.59
N ALA A 131 13.11 -31.83 -76.32
CA ALA A 131 12.79 -33.03 -77.08
C ALA A 131 12.42 -32.70 -78.54
N SER A 132 11.70 -31.60 -78.77
CA SER A 132 11.42 -31.07 -80.12
C SER A 132 12.71 -30.70 -80.85
N ASP A 133 13.58 -29.92 -80.20
CA ASP A 133 14.85 -29.48 -80.78
C ASP A 133 15.77 -30.66 -81.13
N ILE A 134 15.83 -31.69 -80.27
CA ILE A 134 16.58 -32.92 -80.52
C ILE A 134 15.97 -33.70 -81.69
N ALA A 135 14.65 -33.85 -81.73
CA ALA A 135 13.95 -34.54 -82.82
C ALA A 135 14.23 -33.83 -84.16
N GLU A 136 14.21 -32.49 -84.18
CA GLU A 136 14.50 -31.69 -85.37
C GLU A 136 15.97 -31.84 -85.80
N LYS A 137 16.91 -31.91 -84.86
CA LYS A 137 18.35 -32.11 -85.13
C LYS A 137 18.69 -33.51 -85.65
N ILE A 138 18.00 -34.55 -85.15
CA ILE A 138 18.19 -35.95 -85.56
C ILE A 138 17.49 -36.25 -86.90
N LEU A 139 16.30 -35.68 -87.14
CA LEU A 139 15.53 -35.89 -88.37
C LEU A 139 16.01 -35.02 -89.55
N GLY A 140 16.85 -34.02 -89.31
CA GLY A 140 17.57 -33.28 -90.35
C GLY A 140 16.68 -32.44 -91.28
N ARG A 141 15.43 -32.18 -90.92
CA ARG A 141 14.50 -31.31 -91.66
C ARG A 141 13.58 -30.56 -90.70
N PRO A 142 13.35 -29.24 -90.91
CA PRO A 142 12.47 -28.46 -90.05
C PRO A 142 11.04 -28.98 -90.16
N LEU A 143 10.42 -29.25 -89.01
CA LEU A 143 9.00 -29.62 -88.97
C LEU A 143 8.18 -28.33 -89.18
N SER A 144 7.65 -28.22 -90.40
CA SER A 144 6.73 -27.17 -90.83
C SER A 144 5.61 -26.98 -89.80
N HIS A 145 5.59 -25.82 -89.17
CA HIS A 145 4.49 -25.34 -88.33
C HIS A 145 3.19 -25.27 -89.14
N GLY A 146 2.11 -25.77 -88.54
CA GLY A 146 0.71 -25.49 -88.80
C GLY A 146 -0.02 -25.45 -87.47
#